data_AF-A0A819Z9F0-F1
#
_entry.id   AF-A0A819Z9F0-F1
#
_cell.length_a   1.000
_cell.length_b   1.000
_cell.length_c   1.000
_cell.angle_alpha   90.00
_cell.angle_beta   90.00
_cell.angle_gamma   90.00
#
_symmetry.space_group_name_H-M   'P 1'
#
loop_
_entity.id
_entity.type
_entity.pdbx_description
1 polymer ?
#
loop_
_entity_poly.entity_id
_entity_poly.type
_entity_poly.pdbx_seq_one_letter_code
_entity_poly.pdbx_strand_id
1 'polypeptide(L)'
;RKTTKKTNDTQNGWKPLVVIIPLRLGLSDVNVEYIDQLKLCLRLPQTLGCIGGKPNHAHYFIGYLDTDELLYLDPHVTQSHVDTTITADDTSYHCDRVNRMKFSSLDPSLALAFACKTEIEFDDLIAKLKQNLPPKPMFEICESNPFDMHNKKVEHHEVITLDSDDDYEIV
;
A
#
# COMPACT_ATOMS: atom_id res chain seq x y z
N ARG A 1 -23.25 -33.81 2.95
CA ARG A 1 -23.36 -32.78 1.90
C ARG A 1 -23.94 -31.51 2.54
N LYS A 2 -23.08 -30.58 2.98
CA LYS A 2 -23.53 -29.27 3.48
C LYS A 2 -23.74 -28.37 2.27
N THR A 3 -24.95 -27.86 2.12
CA THR A 3 -25.36 -26.93 1.07
C THR A 3 -24.71 -25.56 1.31
N THR A 4 -23.70 -25.22 0.52
CA THR A 4 -23.15 -23.86 0.48
C THR A 4 -24.18 -22.92 -0.14
N LYS A 5 -24.72 -22.04 0.70
CA LYS A 5 -25.51 -20.87 0.29
C LYS A 5 -24.60 -19.96 -0.54
N LYS A 6 -24.87 -19.83 -1.85
CA LYS A 6 -24.28 -18.77 -2.68
C LYS A 6 -24.77 -17.44 -2.10
N THR A 7 -23.89 -16.68 -1.45
CA THR A 7 -24.13 -15.28 -1.13
C THR A 7 -24.05 -14.50 -2.44
N ASN A 8 -25.15 -13.85 -2.80
CA ASN A 8 -25.28 -13.02 -4.00
C ASN A 8 -24.56 -11.67 -3.82
N ASP A 9 -23.24 -11.66 -3.65
CA ASP A 9 -22.44 -10.40 -3.60
C ASP A 9 -22.07 -9.85 -4.99
N THR A 10 -22.51 -10.48 -6.07
CA THR A 10 -22.29 -10.00 -7.45
C THR A 10 -23.21 -8.85 -7.86
N GLN A 11 -23.71 -8.02 -6.93
CA GLN A 11 -24.60 -6.90 -7.28
C GLN A 11 -23.87 -5.60 -7.65
N ASN A 12 -22.59 -5.40 -7.31
CA ASN A 12 -21.83 -4.17 -7.62
C ASN A 12 -20.74 -4.31 -8.70
N GLY A 13 -20.51 -5.50 -9.27
CA GLY A 13 -19.47 -5.69 -10.29
C GLY A 13 -18.02 -5.51 -9.79
N TRP A 14 -17.82 -5.39 -8.47
CA TRP A 14 -16.49 -5.32 -7.84
C TRP A 14 -15.66 -6.55 -8.16
N LYS A 15 -14.41 -6.33 -8.55
CA LYS A 15 -13.41 -7.39 -8.70
C LYS A 15 -12.47 -7.32 -7.49
N PRO A 16 -12.18 -8.44 -6.81
CA PRO A 16 -11.19 -8.47 -5.75
C PRO A 16 -9.90 -7.78 -6.18
N LEU A 17 -9.43 -6.85 -5.35
CA LEU A 17 -8.35 -5.94 -5.68
C LEU A 17 -7.12 -6.28 -4.85
N VAL A 18 -5.96 -6.34 -5.51
CA VAL A 18 -4.67 -6.31 -4.84
C VAL A 18 -3.99 -4.99 -5.22
N VAL A 19 -3.73 -4.16 -4.21
CA VAL A 19 -2.99 -2.90 -4.37
C VAL A 19 -1.55 -3.16 -3.99
N ILE A 20 -0.61 -2.85 -4.88
CA ILE A 20 0.83 -2.95 -4.63
C ILE A 20 1.44 -1.56 -4.79
N ILE A 21 2.15 -1.10 -3.77
CA ILE A 21 2.75 0.23 -3.70
C ILE A 21 4.27 0.06 -3.60
N PRO A 22 5.02 0.21 -4.71
CA PRO A 22 6.47 0.28 -4.67
C PRO A 22 6.93 1.54 -3.96
N LEU A 23 7.89 1.40 -3.04
CA LEU A 23 8.37 2.46 -2.17
C LEU A 23 9.91 2.46 -2.11
N ARG A 24 10.47 3.67 -1.95
CA ARG A 24 11.88 3.88 -1.58
C ARG A 24 11.94 4.71 -0.30
N LEU A 25 12.11 4.06 0.85
CA LEU A 25 12.02 4.67 2.18
C LEU A 25 13.33 5.31 2.68
N GLY A 26 14.33 5.47 1.81
CA GLY A 26 15.63 6.03 2.14
C GLY A 26 16.68 5.80 1.06
N LEU A 27 17.90 6.29 1.29
CA LEU A 27 18.99 6.18 0.32
C LEU A 27 19.78 4.87 0.47
N SER A 28 20.28 4.58 1.66
CA SER A 28 21.01 3.33 1.97
C SER A 28 20.25 2.51 3.00
N ASP A 29 19.72 3.20 4.01
CA ASP A 29 18.92 2.64 5.09
C ASP A 29 17.54 3.29 5.10
N VAL A 30 16.56 2.60 5.70
CA VAL A 30 15.21 3.14 5.93
C VAL A 30 15.29 4.35 6.87
N ASN A 31 14.67 5.46 6.48
CA ASN A 31 14.50 6.60 7.38
C ASN A 31 13.55 6.24 8.52
N VAL A 32 13.99 6.48 9.76
CA VAL A 32 13.26 6.16 10.98
C VAL A 32 11.87 6.79 11.06
N GLU A 33 11.66 7.96 10.41
CA GLU A 33 10.34 8.62 10.33
C GLU A 33 9.27 7.77 9.63
N TYR A 34 9.66 6.77 8.84
CA TYR A 34 8.73 5.87 8.13
C TYR A 34 8.43 4.56 8.87
N ILE A 35 9.19 4.21 9.92
CA ILE A 35 9.05 2.93 10.61
C ILE A 35 7.65 2.77 11.22
N ASP A 36 7.15 3.79 11.92
CA ASP A 36 5.83 3.72 12.55
C ASP A 36 4.68 3.67 11.54
N GLN A 37 4.86 4.30 10.37
CA GLN A 37 3.92 4.23 9.26
C GLN A 37 3.88 2.83 8.64
N LEU A 38 5.05 2.22 8.48
CA LEU A 38 5.16 0.85 7.99
C LEU A 38 4.52 -0.14 8.99
N LYS A 39 4.78 0.01 10.29
CA LYS A 39 4.10 -0.76 11.35
C LYS A 39 2.58 -0.58 11.31
N LEU A 40 2.10 0.64 11.07
CA LEU A 40 0.67 0.89 10.91
C LEU A 40 0.10 0.12 9.72
N CYS A 41 0.76 0.16 8.57
CA CYS A 41 0.33 -0.58 7.38
C CYS A 41 0.29 -2.10 7.61
N LEU A 42 1.29 -2.64 8.33
CA LEU A 42 1.37 -4.06 8.68
C LEU A 42 0.33 -4.51 9.73
N ARG A 43 -0.38 -3.57 10.38
CA ARG A 43 -1.49 -3.89 11.30
C ARG A 43 -2.87 -3.89 10.63
N LEU A 44 -2.97 -3.39 9.40
CA LEU A 44 -4.27 -3.27 8.75
C LEU A 44 -4.80 -4.66 8.36
N PRO A 45 -6.11 -4.95 8.53
CA PRO A 45 -6.70 -6.24 8.17
C PRO A 45 -6.49 -6.63 6.70
N GLN A 46 -6.39 -5.64 5.82
CA GLN A 46 -6.17 -5.80 4.38
C GLN A 46 -4.71 -6.09 4.05
N THR A 47 -3.77 -5.99 4.99
CA THR A 47 -2.34 -6.13 4.69
C THR A 47 -2.03 -7.53 4.12
N LEU A 48 -1.27 -7.53 3.04
CA LEU A 48 -0.55 -8.70 2.56
C LEU A 48 0.93 -8.60 2.91
N GLY A 49 1.31 -7.79 3.90
CA GLY A 49 2.71 -7.55 4.24
C GLY A 49 3.45 -6.72 3.17
N CYS A 50 4.77 -6.87 3.11
CA CYS A 50 5.59 -6.25 2.07
C CYS A 50 6.68 -7.20 1.56
N ILE A 51 7.10 -6.99 0.33
CA ILE A 51 8.25 -7.67 -0.28
C ILE A 51 9.39 -6.68 -0.44
N GLY A 52 10.62 -7.11 -0.23
CA GLY A 52 11.78 -6.23 -0.37
C GLY A 52 13.08 -6.96 -0.08
N GLY A 53 14.17 -6.21 -0.02
CA GLY A 53 15.49 -6.74 0.27
C GLY A 53 16.53 -6.36 -0.77
N LYS A 54 17.76 -6.78 -0.52
CA LYS A 54 18.91 -6.48 -1.38
C LYS A 54 18.93 -7.43 -2.59
N PRO A 55 19.69 -7.12 -3.66
CA PRO A 55 19.93 -8.08 -4.72
C PRO A 55 20.37 -9.43 -4.15
N ASN A 56 19.73 -10.52 -4.59
CA ASN A 56 19.92 -11.91 -4.12
C ASN A 56 19.58 -12.17 -2.64
N HIS A 57 18.92 -11.23 -1.96
CA HIS A 57 18.50 -11.33 -0.56
C HIS A 57 17.09 -10.74 -0.37
N ALA A 58 16.12 -11.24 -1.15
CA ALA A 58 14.73 -10.82 -1.07
C ALA A 58 13.94 -11.61 -0.03
N HIS A 59 13.09 -10.93 0.74
CA HIS A 59 12.26 -11.53 1.78
C HIS A 59 10.80 -11.10 1.65
N TYR A 60 9.91 -11.93 2.18
CA TYR A 60 8.49 -11.59 2.33
C TYR A 60 8.19 -11.29 3.80
N PHE A 61 7.99 -10.01 4.12
CA PHE A 61 7.70 -9.53 5.46
C PHE A 61 6.20 -9.61 5.75
N ILE A 62 5.84 -10.33 6.81
CA ILE A 62 4.46 -10.69 7.14
C ILE A 62 3.91 -9.99 8.39
N GLY A 63 4.75 -9.26 9.11
CA GLY A 63 4.37 -8.57 10.33
C GLY A 63 5.58 -8.11 11.14
N TYR A 64 5.36 -7.79 12.41
CA TYR A 64 6.41 -7.38 13.33
C TYR A 64 6.06 -7.75 14.78
N LEU A 65 7.05 -7.68 15.66
CA LEU A 65 6.92 -7.87 17.11
C LEU A 65 7.04 -6.54 17.86
N ASP A 66 6.50 -6.47 19.08
CA ASP A 66 6.64 -5.29 19.96
C ASP A 66 8.11 -4.96 20.32
N THR A 67 9.05 -5.86 20.04
CA THR A 67 10.51 -5.65 20.14
C THR A 67 11.12 -4.91 18.96
N ASP A 68 10.31 -4.35 18.06
CA ASP A 68 10.75 -3.65 16.83
C ASP A 68 11.54 -4.54 15.86
N GLU A 69 11.07 -5.78 15.72
CA GLU A 69 11.60 -6.76 14.77
C GLU A 69 10.54 -7.13 13.74
N LEU A 70 10.89 -7.07 12.45
CA LEU A 70 10.12 -7.59 11.34
C LEU A 70 10.15 -9.11 11.33
N LEU A 71 8.99 -9.71 11.06
CA LEU A 71 8.83 -11.14 10.81
C LEU A 71 8.80 -11.39 9.31
N TYR A 72 9.53 -12.38 8.82
CA TYR A 72 9.60 -12.67 7.39
C TYR A 72 9.77 -14.14 7.04
N LEU A 73 9.37 -14.47 5.80
CA LEU A 73 9.65 -15.72 5.12
C LEU A 73 10.83 -15.54 4.18
N ASP A 74 11.72 -16.53 4.19
CA ASP A 74 12.99 -16.51 3.48
C ASP A 74 12.99 -17.56 2.35
N PRO A 75 13.05 -17.16 1.07
CA PRO A 75 13.04 -18.08 -0.06
C PRO A 75 14.42 -18.69 -0.38
N HIS A 76 15.51 -18.34 0.30
CA HIS A 76 16.88 -18.73 -0.08
C HIS A 76 17.27 -20.17 0.33
N VAL A 77 16.30 -21.08 0.31
CA VAL A 77 16.50 -22.52 0.51
C VAL A 77 16.09 -23.25 -0.75
N THR A 78 17.04 -23.91 -1.42
CA THR A 78 16.74 -24.76 -2.57
C THR A 78 16.08 -26.06 -2.09
N GLN A 79 14.92 -26.37 -2.64
CA GLN A 79 14.16 -27.58 -2.35
C GLN A 79 13.99 -28.42 -3.61
N SER A 80 13.77 -29.73 -3.45
CA SER A 80 13.42 -30.61 -4.57
C SER A 80 12.08 -30.22 -5.18
N HIS A 81 11.94 -30.38 -6.50
CA HIS A 81 10.67 -30.17 -7.18
C HIS A 81 9.62 -31.19 -6.70
N VAL A 82 8.41 -30.70 -6.43
CA VAL A 82 7.22 -31.51 -6.14
C VAL A 82 6.30 -31.48 -7.35
N ASP A 83 6.03 -32.65 -7.92
CA ASP A 83 5.06 -32.80 -9.02
C ASP A 83 3.64 -32.89 -8.45
N THR A 84 2.93 -31.76 -8.48
CA THR A 84 1.57 -31.64 -7.95
C THR A 84 0.51 -32.36 -8.80
N THR A 85 0.88 -32.92 -9.97
CA THR A 85 -0.02 -33.76 -10.76
C THR A 85 -0.10 -35.19 -10.22
N ILE A 86 0.92 -35.61 -9.46
CA ILE A 86 1.07 -36.97 -8.92
C ILE A 86 0.74 -37.00 -7.42
N THR A 87 1.16 -35.98 -6.68
CA THR A 87 0.96 -35.89 -5.23
C THR A 87 0.31 -34.58 -4.82
N ALA A 88 -0.44 -34.60 -3.71
CA ALA A 88 -0.98 -33.41 -3.06
C ALA A 88 -0.15 -33.01 -1.82
N ASP A 89 1.07 -33.54 -1.68
CA ASP A 89 1.99 -33.22 -0.58
C ASP A 89 2.44 -31.76 -0.67
N ASP A 90 2.01 -30.95 0.30
CA ASP A 90 2.30 -29.53 0.40
C ASP A 90 3.30 -29.19 1.51
N THR A 91 3.89 -30.19 2.16
CA THR A 91 4.77 -29.99 3.35
C THR A 91 5.91 -29.01 3.11
N SER A 92 6.53 -29.05 1.92
CA SER A 92 7.63 -28.14 1.52
C SER A 92 7.22 -26.67 1.29
N TYR A 93 5.92 -26.38 1.22
CA TYR A 93 5.37 -25.04 0.98
C TYR A 93 4.93 -24.33 2.27
N HIS A 94 5.02 -25.01 3.42
CA HIS A 94 4.76 -24.44 4.74
C HIS A 94 6.08 -24.24 5.47
N CYS A 95 6.26 -23.06 6.07
CA CYS A 95 7.48 -22.74 6.79
C CYS A 95 7.27 -22.94 8.30
N ASP A 96 7.97 -23.91 8.89
CA ASP A 96 7.88 -24.22 10.33
C ASP A 96 8.55 -23.16 11.23
N ARG A 97 9.31 -22.24 10.65
CA ARG A 97 10.09 -21.24 11.39
C ARG A 97 9.93 -19.86 10.75
N VAL A 98 9.47 -18.90 11.54
CA VAL A 98 9.43 -17.49 11.13
C VAL A 98 10.77 -16.85 11.47
N ASN A 99 11.38 -16.17 10.50
CA ASN A 99 12.63 -15.43 10.71
C ASN A 99 12.32 -14.00 11.20
N ARG A 100 13.32 -13.37 11.83
CA ARG A 100 13.20 -12.00 12.36
C ARG A 100 14.42 -11.13 12.08
N MET A 101 14.20 -9.85 11.88
CA MET A 101 15.26 -8.85 11.74
C MET A 101 14.80 -7.47 12.21
N LYS A 102 15.73 -6.60 12.60
CA LYS A 102 15.39 -5.21 12.97
C LYS A 102 14.93 -4.42 11.75
N PHE A 103 14.02 -3.45 11.95
CA PHE A 103 13.64 -2.50 10.89
C PHE A 103 14.85 -1.74 10.32
N SER A 104 15.86 -1.45 11.13
CA SER A 104 17.09 -0.79 10.69
C SER A 104 17.93 -1.61 9.69
N SER A 105 17.68 -2.92 9.59
CA SER A 105 18.36 -3.81 8.66
C SER A 105 17.59 -3.97 7.34
N LEU A 106 16.39 -3.41 7.24
CA LEU A 106 15.53 -3.49 6.06
C LEU A 106 16.13 -2.66 4.91
N ASP A 107 16.13 -3.21 3.70
CA ASP A 107 16.48 -2.43 2.51
C ASP A 107 15.40 -1.36 2.25
N PRO A 108 15.76 -0.10 1.97
CA PRO A 108 14.77 0.94 1.73
C PRO A 108 13.92 0.73 0.47
N SER A 109 14.30 -0.18 -0.44
CA SER A 109 13.46 -0.60 -1.56
C SER A 109 12.51 -1.72 -1.15
N LEU A 110 11.21 -1.45 -1.15
CA LEU A 110 10.18 -2.45 -0.88
C LEU A 110 8.89 -2.19 -1.66
N ALA A 111 8.00 -3.16 -1.69
CA ALA A 111 6.63 -2.99 -2.15
C ALA A 111 5.66 -3.47 -1.08
N LEU A 112 4.78 -2.57 -0.64
CA LEU A 112 3.72 -2.84 0.32
C LEU A 112 2.49 -3.32 -0.43
N ALA A 113 1.78 -4.32 0.11
CA ALA A 113 0.62 -4.89 -0.56
C ALA A 113 -0.61 -4.95 0.35
N PHE A 114 -1.78 -4.72 -0.24
CA PHE A 114 -3.08 -4.84 0.40
C PHE A 114 -4.03 -5.65 -0.49
N ALA A 115 -4.92 -6.44 0.12
CA ALA A 115 -5.99 -7.16 -0.55
C ALA A 115 -7.35 -6.69 -0.03
N CYS A 116 -8.24 -6.34 -0.97
CA CYS A 116 -9.62 -5.97 -0.70
C CYS A 116 -10.55 -6.85 -1.54
N LYS A 117 -11.20 -7.82 -0.90
CA LYS A 117 -12.12 -8.73 -1.59
C LYS A 117 -13.41 -8.04 -2.00
N THR A 118 -13.79 -6.99 -1.28
CA THR A 118 -15.01 -6.21 -1.50
C THR A 118 -14.69 -4.71 -1.58
N GLU A 119 -15.60 -3.94 -2.17
CA GLU A 119 -15.54 -2.48 -2.20
C GLU A 119 -15.50 -1.88 -0.78
N ILE A 120 -16.28 -2.47 0.13
CA ILE A 120 -16.32 -2.07 1.56
C ILE A 120 -14.95 -2.24 2.23
N GLU A 121 -14.23 -3.33 1.93
CA GLU A 121 -12.86 -3.53 2.45
C GLU A 121 -11.87 -2.51 1.91
N PHE A 122 -12.07 -2.04 0.67
CA PHE A 122 -11.26 -0.98 0.08
C PHE A 122 -11.58 0.39 0.73
N ASP A 123 -12.84 0.73 0.90
CA ASP A 123 -13.25 1.97 1.57
C ASP A 123 -12.71 2.04 3.02
N ASP A 124 -12.79 0.93 3.75
CA ASP A 124 -12.22 0.80 5.10
C ASP A 124 -10.69 0.97 5.11
N LEU A 125 -9.99 0.40 4.12
CA LEU A 125 -8.54 0.59 3.94
C LEU A 125 -8.21 2.08 3.76
N ILE A 126 -8.90 2.76 2.83
CA ILE A 126 -8.68 4.17 2.55
C ILE A 126 -8.98 5.04 3.77
N ALA A 127 -10.08 4.78 4.49
CA ALA A 127 -10.44 5.51 5.70
C ALA A 127 -9.36 5.38 6.79
N LYS A 128 -8.87 4.16 7.05
CA LYS A 128 -7.83 3.90 8.06
C LYS A 128 -6.49 4.53 7.71
N LEU A 129 -6.11 4.50 6.43
CA LEU A 129 -4.88 5.14 5.96
C LEU A 129 -4.97 6.66 6.09
N LYS A 130 -6.08 7.28 5.66
CA LYS A 130 -6.30 8.73 5.78
C LYS A 130 -6.33 9.22 7.24
N GLN A 131 -6.91 8.46 8.16
CA GLN A 131 -7.00 8.84 9.57
C GLN A 131 -5.64 8.98 10.26
N ASN A 132 -4.61 8.27 9.78
CA ASN A 132 -3.32 8.17 10.44
C ASN A 132 -2.17 8.74 9.59
N LEU A 133 -2.47 9.68 8.68
CA LEU A 133 -1.46 10.33 7.85
C LEU A 133 -0.53 11.22 8.70
N PRO A 134 0.78 10.96 8.71
CA PRO A 134 1.74 11.87 9.33
C PRO A 134 2.10 13.02 8.38
N PRO A 135 2.82 14.06 8.86
CA PRO A 135 3.23 15.19 8.03
C PRO A 135 4.06 14.81 6.80
N LYS A 136 4.80 13.71 6.87
CA LYS A 136 5.62 13.15 5.78
C LYS A 136 5.17 11.71 5.50
N PRO A 137 4.15 11.50 4.66
CA PRO A 137 3.64 10.16 4.40
C PRO A 137 4.58 9.35 3.49
N MET A 138 4.57 8.02 3.61
CA MET A 138 5.28 7.12 2.68
C MET A 138 4.69 7.15 1.25
N PHE A 139 3.39 7.42 1.13
CA PHE A 139 2.63 7.52 -0.11
C PHE A 139 1.40 8.41 0.10
N GLU A 140 0.86 8.94 -0.99
CA GLU A 140 -0.32 9.81 -0.95
C GLU A 140 -1.57 9.08 -1.47
N ILE A 141 -2.74 9.51 -1.00
CA ILE A 141 -4.04 9.01 -1.44
C ILE A 141 -4.82 10.19 -2.01
N CYS A 142 -5.14 10.14 -3.30
CA CYS A 142 -5.88 11.18 -4.02
C CYS A 142 -7.22 10.64 -4.51
N GLU A 143 -8.26 11.47 -4.48
CA GLU A 143 -9.59 11.11 -5.00
C GLU A 143 -9.70 11.22 -6.51
N SER A 144 -8.84 12.04 -7.12
CA SER A 144 -8.77 12.21 -8.57
C SER A 144 -7.33 12.07 -9.04
N ASN A 145 -7.16 11.73 -10.31
CA ASN A 145 -5.85 11.65 -10.91
C ASN A 145 -5.21 13.05 -10.91
N PRO A 146 -4.03 13.24 -10.30
CA PRO A 146 -3.37 14.55 -10.25
C PRO A 146 -3.04 15.11 -11.63
N PHE A 147 -2.94 14.26 -12.67
CA PHE A 147 -2.71 14.68 -14.05
C PHE A 147 -3.96 15.21 -14.75
N ASP A 148 -5.18 14.90 -14.25
CA ASP A 148 -6.43 15.41 -14.82
C ASP A 148 -6.66 16.90 -14.44
N MET A 149 -5.97 17.42 -13.43
CA MET A 149 -6.05 18.82 -13.01
C MET A 149 -5.52 19.80 -14.06
N HIS A 150 -4.62 19.38 -14.96
CA HIS A 150 -4.11 20.24 -16.04
C HIS A 150 -5.08 20.43 -17.21
N ASN A 151 -6.12 19.58 -17.32
CA ASN A 151 -7.08 19.62 -18.42
C ASN A 151 -8.42 20.29 -18.08
N LYS A 152 -8.58 20.81 -16.87
CA LYS A 152 -9.69 21.74 -16.59
C LYS A 152 -9.38 23.06 -17.29
N LYS A 153 -9.93 23.23 -18.49
CA LYS A 153 -10.05 24.54 -19.15
C LYS A 153 -10.44 25.57 -18.10
N VAL A 154 -9.62 26.62 -18.00
CA VAL A 154 -9.98 27.85 -17.31
C VAL A 154 -11.29 28.30 -17.93
N GLU A 155 -12.42 28.06 -17.25
CA GLU A 155 -13.64 28.77 -17.56
C GLU A 155 -13.35 30.23 -17.24
N HIS A 156 -13.31 31.05 -18.30
CA HIS A 156 -13.22 32.49 -18.20
C HIS A 156 -14.31 32.97 -17.23
N HIS A 157 -13.91 33.34 -16.01
CA HIS A 157 -14.74 34.23 -15.21
C HIS A 157 -14.86 35.54 -15.99
N GLU A 158 -16.10 35.95 -16.25
CA GLU A 158 -16.42 37.26 -16.82
C GLU A 158 -15.60 38.33 -16.11
N VAL A 159 -14.91 39.14 -16.92
CA VAL A 159 -14.24 40.35 -16.46
C VAL A 159 -15.33 41.26 -15.91
N ILE A 160 -15.43 41.38 -14.60
CA ILE A 160 -16.15 42.49 -13.97
C ILE A 160 -15.30 43.73 -14.25
N THR A 161 -15.72 44.54 -15.23
CA THR A 161 -15.18 45.87 -15.44
C THR A 161 -15.56 46.71 -14.23
N LEU A 162 -14.55 47.09 -13.43
CA LEU A 162 -14.70 48.12 -12.42
C LEU A 162 -14.71 49.47 -13.17
N ASP A 163 -15.91 50.04 -13.32
CA ASP A 163 -16.06 51.44 -13.70
C ASP A 163 -15.27 52.28 -12.70
N SER A 164 -14.23 52.95 -13.19
CA SER A 164 -13.41 53.90 -12.43
C SER A 164 -13.29 55.17 -13.25
N ASP A 165 -14.39 55.93 -13.30
CA ASP A 165 -14.36 57.37 -13.53
C ASP A 165 -14.10 58.03 -12.18
N ASP A 166 -12.82 58.22 -11.84
CA ASP A 166 -12.41 59.18 -10.81
C ASP A 166 -11.46 60.19 -11.48
N ASP A 167 -12.03 61.36 -11.74
CA ASP A 167 -11.37 62.57 -12.23
C ASP A 167 -10.25 63.02 -11.29
N TYR A 168 -9.04 63.19 -11.82
CA TYR A 168 -8.00 64.01 -11.19
C TYR A 168 -7.78 65.28 -12.03
N GLU A 169 -8.36 66.40 -11.57
CA GLU A 169 -7.94 67.74 -11.96
C GLU A 169 -6.54 68.05 -11.42
N ILE A 170 -5.67 68.57 -12.29
CA ILE A 170 -4.36 69.11 -11.93
C ILE A 170 -4.56 70.61 -11.59
N VAL A 171 -4.17 71.01 -10.39
CA VAL A 171 -3.84 72.41 -10.03
C VAL A 171 -2.37 72.47 -9.63
#